data_AF-A0A2E6XHP1-F1
#
_entry.id   AF-A0A2E6XHP1-F1
#
_cell.length_a   1.000
_cell.length_b   1.000
_cell.length_c   1.000
_cell.angle_alpha   90.00
_cell.angle_beta   90.00
_cell.angle_gamma   90.00
#
_symmetry.space_group_name_H-M   'P 1'
#
loop_
_entity.id
_entity.type
_entity.pdbx_description
1 polymer ?
#
loop_
_entity_poly.entity_id
_entity_poly.type
_entity_poly.pdbx_seq_one_letter_code
_entity_poly.pdbx_strand_id
1 'polypeptide(L)'
;MGYAVHRLLIINALLHLCIVVSAVKADEHDVAIMVAKQNIEYLQRLYARATDQIGTNLPENIEAGREVYHRIFTSDATIRASDPSGSQFSVTGPDEWVKVVDGALSVFDSTQHLLGTQIVELESMPDADGRAGKGKMSSFLQAWHQDDDRVIDIYLGTYFSKVRYTKGVGWQIYDMQLEKVAGEVIHKRPQSPELKITSEVDRK
;
A
#
# COMPACT_ATOMS: atom_id res chain seq x y z
N MET A 1 42.03 64.87 13.15
CA MET A 1 40.99 64.27 14.01
C MET A 1 39.91 63.73 13.08
N GLY A 2 40.03 62.49 12.59
CA GLY A 2 39.17 62.02 11.49
C GLY A 2 39.43 60.63 10.92
N TYR A 3 40.42 59.88 11.44
CA TYR A 3 40.74 58.53 10.94
C TYR A 3 40.49 57.40 11.96
N ALA A 4 40.03 57.73 13.17
CA ALA A 4 39.88 56.77 14.26
C ALA A 4 38.45 56.19 14.40
N VAL A 5 37.42 56.81 13.80
CA VAL A 5 36.02 56.37 13.97
C VAL A 5 35.56 55.40 12.87
N HIS A 6 36.29 55.32 11.74
CA HIS A 6 35.98 54.37 10.67
C HIS A 6 36.57 52.96 10.87
N ARG A 7 37.45 52.76 11.86
CA ARG A 7 38.01 51.43 12.17
C ARG A 7 37.21 50.63 13.20
N LEU A 8 36.19 51.22 13.82
CA LEU A 8 35.40 50.57 14.88
C LEU A 8 33.97 50.15 14.46
N LEU A 9 33.60 50.33 13.19
CA LEU A 9 32.27 49.95 12.67
C LEU A 9 32.30 48.90 11.55
N ILE A 10 33.48 48.48 11.08
CA ILE A 10 33.63 47.36 10.14
C ILE A 10 34.40 46.19 10.79
N ILE A 11 34.37 46.11 12.12
CA ILE A 11 34.74 44.89 12.87
C ILE A 11 33.46 44.13 13.29
N ASN A 12 32.27 44.72 13.14
CA ASN A 12 30.99 44.10 13.46
C ASN A 12 30.23 43.49 12.26
N ALA A 13 30.88 43.38 11.10
CA ALA A 13 30.38 42.63 9.94
C ALA A 13 31.13 41.30 9.73
N LEU A 14 31.84 40.82 10.76
CA LEU A 14 32.58 39.56 10.77
C LEU A 14 31.94 38.49 11.66
N LEU A 15 30.78 38.79 12.22
CA LEU A 15 30.13 37.95 13.19
C LEU A 15 28.62 37.94 12.96
N HIS A 16 28.15 37.52 11.80
CA HIS A 16 26.81 36.96 11.56
C HIS A 16 26.82 36.41 10.13
N LEU A 17 26.38 35.15 9.97
CA LEU A 17 26.21 34.44 8.69
C LEU A 17 27.39 33.59 8.16
N CYS A 18 28.12 32.92 9.05
CA CYS A 18 28.48 31.53 8.74
C CYS A 18 27.42 30.65 9.41
N ILE A 19 26.24 30.57 8.79
CA ILE A 19 25.38 29.40 9.02
C ILE A 19 26.24 28.23 8.55
N VAL A 20 26.83 27.51 9.50
CA VAL A 20 27.29 26.15 9.24
C VAL A 20 26.03 25.40 8.90
N VAL A 21 25.68 25.38 7.62
CA VAL A 21 24.82 24.35 7.08
C VAL A 21 25.65 23.10 7.27
N SER A 22 25.44 22.43 8.40
CA SER A 22 25.82 21.04 8.57
C SER A 22 25.04 20.28 7.52
N ALA A 23 25.57 20.23 6.29
CA ALA A 23 25.12 19.32 5.28
C ALA A 23 25.35 17.94 5.90
N VAL A 24 24.28 17.33 6.42
CA VAL A 24 24.28 15.93 6.81
C VAL A 24 24.62 15.18 5.52
N LYS A 25 25.88 14.75 5.39
CA LYS A 25 26.29 13.83 4.33
C LYS A 25 25.72 12.47 4.73
N ALA A 26 24.51 12.17 4.26
CA ALA A 26 24.06 10.79 4.23
C ALA A 26 25.06 10.02 3.35
N ASP A 27 25.58 8.90 3.85
CA ASP A 27 26.45 8.03 3.04
C ASP A 27 25.66 7.50 1.83
N GLU A 28 26.33 7.27 0.70
CA GLU A 28 25.69 6.71 -0.51
C GLU A 28 25.00 5.37 -0.18
N HIS A 29 25.59 4.62 0.76
CA HIS A 29 25.02 3.40 1.30
C HIS A 29 23.69 3.64 2.04
N ASP A 30 23.63 4.65 2.92
CA ASP A 30 22.42 5.01 3.65
C ASP A 30 21.30 5.46 2.71
N VAL A 31 21.65 6.22 1.68
CA VAL A 31 20.71 6.64 0.63
C VAL A 31 20.17 5.43 -0.13
N ALA A 32 21.04 4.49 -0.53
CA ALA A 32 20.63 3.28 -1.24
C ALA A 32 19.68 2.42 -0.39
N ILE A 33 19.93 2.31 0.92
CA ILE A 33 19.05 1.64 1.88
C ILE A 33 17.68 2.32 1.95
N MET A 34 17.63 3.65 2.06
CA MET A 34 16.36 4.39 2.10
C MET A 34 15.55 4.19 0.82
N VAL A 35 16.19 4.28 -0.35
CA VAL A 35 15.56 4.04 -1.64
C VAL A 35 15.04 2.60 -1.75
N ALA A 36 15.82 1.61 -1.30
CA ALA A 36 15.38 0.22 -1.30
C ALA A 36 14.13 0.01 -0.43
N LYS A 37 14.10 0.57 0.78
CA LYS A 37 12.93 0.50 1.66
C LYS A 37 11.70 1.13 1.00
N GLN A 38 11.83 2.33 0.44
CA GLN A 38 10.73 3.01 -0.24
C GLN A 38 10.22 2.20 -1.44
N ASN A 39 11.12 1.62 -2.23
CA ASN A 39 10.75 0.76 -3.37
C ASN A 39 9.96 -0.47 -2.92
N ILE A 40 10.39 -1.11 -1.83
CA ILE A 40 9.71 -2.28 -1.25
C ILE A 40 8.31 -1.90 -0.74
N GLU A 41 8.17 -0.81 -0.01
CA GLU A 41 6.85 -0.34 0.45
C GLU A 41 5.90 -0.03 -0.71
N TYR A 42 6.45 0.51 -1.82
CA TYR A 42 5.67 0.78 -3.03
C TYR A 42 5.13 -0.48 -3.69
N LEU A 43 5.76 -1.65 -3.51
CA LEU A 43 5.23 -2.92 -4.01
C LEU A 43 3.86 -3.21 -3.41
N GLN A 44 3.68 -3.02 -2.11
CA GLN A 44 2.38 -3.24 -1.47
C GLN A 44 1.35 -2.20 -1.91
N ARG A 45 1.76 -0.94 -2.09
CA ARG A 45 0.85 0.11 -2.60
C ARG A 45 0.35 -0.19 -4.01
N LEU A 46 1.25 -0.68 -4.86
CA LEU A 46 0.91 -1.16 -6.20
C LEU A 46 0.03 -2.40 -6.14
N TYR A 47 0.28 -3.32 -5.20
CA TYR A 47 -0.58 -4.46 -4.94
C TYR A 47 -2.01 -4.01 -4.64
N ALA A 48 -2.21 -3.16 -3.63
CA ALA A 48 -3.54 -2.68 -3.23
C ALA A 48 -4.28 -2.03 -4.40
N ARG A 49 -3.60 -1.14 -5.13
CA ARG A 49 -4.18 -0.51 -6.32
C ARG A 49 -4.59 -1.53 -7.38
N ALA A 50 -3.74 -2.50 -7.70
CA ALA A 50 -4.04 -3.51 -8.71
C ALA A 50 -5.18 -4.43 -8.27
N THR A 51 -5.24 -4.80 -6.98
CA THR A 51 -6.36 -5.54 -6.40
C THR A 51 -7.67 -4.78 -6.57
N ASP A 52 -7.68 -3.46 -6.26
CA ASP A 52 -8.86 -2.63 -6.44
C ASP A 52 -9.25 -2.44 -7.91
N GLN A 53 -8.28 -2.39 -8.82
CA GLN A 53 -8.54 -2.37 -10.27
C GLN A 53 -9.21 -3.68 -10.71
N ILE A 54 -8.67 -4.83 -10.31
CA ILE A 54 -9.26 -6.15 -10.63
C ILE A 54 -10.67 -6.24 -10.05
N GLY A 55 -10.89 -5.78 -8.81
CA GLY A 55 -12.19 -5.75 -8.15
C GLY A 55 -13.27 -4.87 -8.79
N THR A 56 -12.93 -4.08 -9.82
CA THR A 56 -13.95 -3.39 -10.64
C THR A 56 -14.68 -4.32 -11.61
N ASN A 57 -14.20 -5.56 -11.80
CA ASN A 57 -14.77 -6.57 -12.68
C ASN A 57 -14.86 -6.17 -14.17
N LEU A 58 -14.12 -5.13 -14.59
CA LEU A 58 -14.00 -4.70 -15.98
C LEU A 58 -12.81 -5.40 -16.65
N PRO A 59 -12.96 -6.05 -17.83
CA PRO A 59 -11.90 -6.81 -18.48
C PRO A 59 -10.58 -6.03 -18.66
N GLU A 60 -10.67 -4.75 -19.04
CA GLU A 60 -9.51 -3.87 -19.21
C GLU A 60 -8.79 -3.55 -17.89
N ASN A 61 -9.53 -3.48 -16.77
CA ASN A 61 -8.94 -3.22 -15.46
C ASN A 61 -8.34 -4.49 -14.86
N ILE A 62 -8.93 -5.66 -15.13
CA ILE A 62 -8.37 -6.96 -14.78
C ILE A 62 -7.01 -7.13 -15.47
N GLU A 63 -6.91 -6.80 -16.75
CA GLU A 63 -5.64 -6.89 -17.48
C GLU A 63 -4.62 -5.86 -16.99
N ALA A 64 -5.03 -4.61 -16.76
CA ALA A 64 -4.14 -3.61 -16.17
C ALA A 64 -3.64 -4.02 -14.77
N GLY A 65 -4.49 -4.64 -13.95
CA GLY A 65 -4.11 -5.20 -12.65
C GLY A 65 -3.14 -6.38 -12.78
N ARG A 66 -3.37 -7.27 -13.76
CA ARG A 66 -2.46 -8.38 -14.10
C ARG A 66 -1.07 -7.89 -14.45
N GLU A 67 -0.94 -6.88 -15.30
CA GLU A 67 0.37 -6.28 -15.65
C GLU A 67 1.11 -5.76 -14.41
N VAL A 68 0.39 -5.11 -13.48
CA VAL A 68 0.98 -4.66 -12.21
C VAL A 68 1.41 -5.84 -11.35
N TYR A 69 0.63 -6.92 -11.29
CA TYR A 69 1.02 -8.13 -10.56
C TYR A 69 2.29 -8.78 -11.13
N HIS A 70 2.44 -8.86 -12.46
CA HIS A 70 3.69 -9.33 -13.09
C HIS A 70 4.89 -8.44 -12.77
N ARG A 71 4.67 -7.14 -12.57
CA ARG A 71 5.74 -6.22 -12.14
C ARG A 71 6.15 -6.46 -10.69
N ILE A 72 5.20 -6.60 -9.77
CA ILE A 72 5.49 -6.60 -8.33
C ILE A 72 5.81 -7.98 -7.76
N PHE A 73 5.31 -9.06 -8.37
CA PHE A 73 5.58 -10.43 -7.96
C PHE A 73 6.66 -11.06 -8.82
N THR A 74 7.48 -11.90 -8.20
CA THR A 74 8.30 -12.82 -8.98
C THR A 74 7.42 -13.89 -9.63
N SER A 75 7.84 -14.46 -10.75
CA SER A 75 7.04 -15.46 -11.47
C SER A 75 6.74 -16.72 -10.65
N ASP A 76 7.60 -17.03 -9.68
CA ASP A 76 7.51 -18.13 -8.71
C ASP A 76 6.92 -17.70 -7.35
N ALA A 77 6.33 -16.50 -7.26
CA ALA A 77 5.85 -15.98 -5.98
C ALA A 77 4.78 -16.90 -5.37
N THR A 78 4.91 -17.22 -4.09
CA THR A 78 3.84 -17.94 -3.36
C THR A 78 2.96 -16.94 -2.63
N ILE A 79 1.67 -16.93 -2.93
CA ILE A 79 0.74 -15.93 -2.43
C ILE A 79 -0.42 -16.61 -1.70
N ARG A 80 -0.68 -16.14 -0.48
CA ARG A 80 -1.64 -16.73 0.45
C ARG A 80 -2.56 -15.67 1.07
N ALA A 81 -3.82 -16.03 1.25
CA ALA A 81 -4.77 -15.26 2.06
C ALA A 81 -5.78 -16.20 2.72
N SER A 82 -6.40 -15.74 3.80
CA SER A 82 -7.54 -16.43 4.42
C SER A 82 -8.84 -15.73 4.07
N ASP A 83 -9.86 -16.50 3.71
CA ASP A 83 -11.23 -16.00 3.60
C ASP A 83 -11.82 -15.68 4.99
N PRO A 84 -13.03 -15.08 5.06
CA PRO A 84 -13.69 -14.81 6.34
C PRO A 84 -14.00 -16.06 7.18
N SER A 85 -14.10 -17.25 6.57
CA SER A 85 -14.35 -18.55 7.23
C SER A 85 -13.07 -19.19 7.80
N GLY A 86 -11.89 -18.65 7.47
CA GLY A 86 -10.58 -19.17 7.83
C GLY A 86 -10.00 -20.14 6.80
N SER A 87 -10.69 -20.39 5.68
CA SER A 87 -10.15 -21.19 4.57
C SER A 87 -8.99 -20.44 3.92
N GLN A 88 -7.88 -21.14 3.71
CA GLN A 88 -6.66 -20.55 3.17
C GLN A 88 -6.55 -20.79 1.67
N PHE A 89 -6.43 -19.73 0.90
CA PHE A 89 -5.99 -19.78 -0.48
C PHE A 89 -4.47 -19.77 -0.52
N SER A 90 -3.89 -20.60 -1.38
CA SER A 90 -2.46 -20.61 -1.65
C SER A 90 -2.25 -20.94 -3.12
N VAL A 91 -1.61 -20.03 -3.84
CA VAL A 91 -1.26 -20.22 -5.25
C VAL A 91 0.18 -19.81 -5.52
N THR A 92 0.68 -20.21 -6.68
CA THR A 92 2.01 -19.82 -7.17
C THR A 92 1.88 -19.01 -8.45
N GLY A 93 2.51 -17.84 -8.45
CA GLY A 93 2.63 -16.95 -9.59
C GLY A 93 1.52 -15.88 -9.68
N PRO A 94 1.82 -14.74 -10.34
CA PRO A 94 0.90 -13.61 -10.46
C PRO A 94 -0.39 -13.96 -11.18
N ASP A 95 -0.35 -14.79 -12.23
CA ASP A 95 -1.55 -15.10 -13.03
C ASP A 95 -2.58 -15.94 -12.27
N GLU A 96 -2.13 -16.91 -11.48
CA GLU A 96 -3.02 -17.69 -10.61
C GLU A 96 -3.60 -16.80 -9.51
N TRP A 97 -2.83 -15.82 -9.03
CA TRP A 97 -3.33 -14.87 -8.04
C TRP A 97 -4.38 -13.92 -8.62
N VAL A 98 -4.26 -13.47 -9.87
CA VAL A 98 -5.34 -12.69 -10.52
C VAL A 98 -6.66 -13.46 -10.50
N LYS A 99 -6.65 -14.77 -10.79
CA LYS A 99 -7.88 -15.59 -10.76
C LYS A 99 -8.52 -15.65 -9.37
N VAL A 100 -7.69 -15.73 -8.32
CA VAL A 100 -8.17 -15.71 -6.93
C VAL A 100 -8.83 -14.37 -6.63
N VAL A 101 -8.18 -13.26 -6.98
CA VAL A 101 -8.69 -11.91 -6.70
C VAL A 101 -9.96 -11.60 -7.49
N ASP A 102 -9.96 -11.89 -8.80
CA ASP A 102 -11.12 -11.74 -9.68
C ASP A 102 -12.32 -12.56 -9.18
N GLY A 103 -12.10 -13.83 -8.85
CA GLY A 103 -13.14 -14.69 -8.30
C GLY A 103 -13.68 -14.20 -6.95
N ALA A 104 -12.78 -13.83 -6.03
CA ALA A 104 -13.15 -13.38 -4.68
C ALA A 104 -13.88 -12.03 -4.67
N LEU A 105 -13.56 -11.13 -5.61
CA LEU A 105 -14.12 -9.78 -5.65
C LEU A 105 -15.28 -9.61 -6.64
N SER A 106 -15.57 -10.62 -7.45
CA SER A 106 -16.64 -10.60 -8.47
C SER A 106 -18.05 -10.27 -7.96
N VAL A 107 -18.30 -10.46 -6.66
CA VAL A 107 -19.60 -10.21 -6.02
C VAL A 107 -19.77 -8.77 -5.52
N PHE A 108 -18.71 -7.97 -5.54
CA PHE A 108 -18.72 -6.60 -5.04
C PHE A 108 -18.76 -5.59 -6.19
N ASP A 109 -19.45 -4.47 -5.98
CA ASP A 109 -19.50 -3.35 -6.93
C ASP A 109 -18.26 -2.47 -6.82
N SER A 110 -17.70 -2.38 -5.62
CA SER A 110 -16.52 -1.59 -5.34
C SER A 110 -15.69 -2.15 -4.21
N THR A 111 -14.37 -1.98 -4.34
CA THR A 111 -13.40 -2.37 -3.34
C THR A 111 -12.42 -1.24 -3.07
N GLN A 112 -11.90 -1.18 -1.86
CA GLN A 112 -10.81 -0.27 -1.52
C GLN A 112 -9.86 -0.91 -0.51
N HIS A 113 -8.59 -1.03 -0.85
CA HIS A 113 -7.53 -1.54 0.01
C HIS A 113 -6.69 -0.38 0.56
N LEU A 114 -6.92 -0.02 1.83
CA LEU A 114 -6.11 0.97 2.53
C LEU A 114 -4.95 0.28 3.27
N LEU A 115 -3.74 0.74 2.98
CA LEU A 115 -2.52 0.24 3.62
C LEU A 115 -2.03 1.23 4.68
N GLY A 116 -1.78 0.72 5.86
CA GLY A 116 -1.18 1.44 6.98
C GLY A 116 0.09 0.76 7.48
N THR A 117 0.85 1.47 8.32
CA THR A 117 2.04 0.97 9.03
C THR A 117 2.87 -0.02 8.21
N GLN A 118 3.64 0.51 7.27
CA GLN A 118 4.53 -0.29 6.44
C GLN A 118 5.92 -0.30 7.06
N ILE A 119 6.42 -1.48 7.44
CA ILE A 119 7.74 -1.65 8.06
C ILE A 119 8.57 -2.57 7.19
N VAL A 120 9.73 -2.09 6.74
CA VAL A 120 10.67 -2.86 5.92
C VAL A 120 11.95 -3.15 6.70
N GLU A 121 12.29 -4.44 6.72
CA GLU A 121 13.55 -4.96 7.24
C GLU A 121 14.38 -5.50 6.06
N LEU A 122 15.47 -4.81 5.74
CA LEU A 122 16.41 -5.28 4.72
C LEU A 122 17.37 -6.29 5.35
N GLU A 123 17.48 -7.46 4.74
CA GLU A 123 18.44 -8.49 5.13
C GLU A 123 19.77 -8.31 4.37
N SER A 124 19.70 -7.86 3.12
CA SER A 124 20.87 -7.55 2.29
C SER A 124 20.50 -6.59 1.16
N MET A 125 21.47 -5.79 0.71
CA MET A 125 21.38 -5.02 -0.53
C MET A 125 21.84 -5.85 -1.72
N PRO A 126 21.34 -5.59 -2.95
CA PRO A 126 21.92 -6.19 -4.14
C PRO A 126 23.38 -5.74 -4.33
N ASP A 127 24.20 -6.62 -4.88
CA ASP A 127 25.58 -6.29 -5.27
C ASP A 127 25.62 -5.49 -6.59
N ALA A 128 26.82 -5.09 -7.01
CA ALA A 128 27.02 -4.32 -8.24
C ALA A 128 26.54 -5.05 -9.52
N ASP A 129 26.45 -6.39 -9.47
CA ASP A 129 25.97 -7.21 -10.59
C ASP A 129 24.44 -7.40 -10.57
N GLY A 130 23.76 -6.83 -9.57
CA GLY A 130 22.32 -6.98 -9.32
C GLY A 130 21.94 -8.35 -8.75
N ARG A 131 22.89 -9.04 -8.11
CA ARG A 131 22.67 -10.31 -7.41
C ARG A 131 22.40 -10.04 -5.93
N ALA A 132 21.87 -11.05 -5.23
CA ALA A 132 21.43 -10.92 -3.83
C ALA A 132 20.30 -9.88 -3.69
N GLY A 133 20.20 -9.20 -2.53
CA GLY A 133 19.07 -8.33 -2.22
C GLY A 133 17.90 -9.14 -1.67
N LYS A 134 17.68 -9.04 -0.36
CA LYS A 134 16.57 -9.70 0.34
C LYS A 134 16.05 -8.82 1.45
N GLY A 135 14.77 -8.97 1.74
CA GLY A 135 14.15 -8.29 2.85
C GLY A 135 12.78 -8.86 3.18
N LYS A 136 12.19 -8.27 4.21
CA LYS A 136 10.83 -8.53 4.65
C LYS A 136 10.09 -7.22 4.78
N MET A 137 8.78 -7.28 4.61
CA MET A 137 7.89 -6.16 4.84
C MET A 137 6.62 -6.65 5.53
N SER A 138 6.16 -5.90 6.52
CA SER A 138 4.79 -6.00 7.02
C SER A 138 4.00 -4.74 6.66
N SER A 139 2.70 -4.90 6.44
CA SER A 139 1.77 -3.80 6.18
C SER A 139 0.42 -4.12 6.77
N PHE A 140 -0.17 -3.20 7.51
CA PHE A 140 -1.56 -3.32 7.94
C PHE A 140 -2.49 -3.07 6.76
N LEU A 141 -3.55 -3.85 6.69
CA LEU A 141 -4.63 -3.73 5.73
C LEU A 141 -5.92 -3.37 6.45
N GLN A 142 -6.62 -2.40 5.88
CA GLN A 142 -8.05 -2.25 6.03
C GLN A 142 -8.67 -2.26 4.62
N ALA A 143 -9.41 -3.31 4.29
CA ALA A 143 -10.13 -3.44 3.02
C ALA A 143 -11.63 -3.26 3.23
N TRP A 144 -12.27 -2.54 2.31
CA TRP A 144 -13.70 -2.27 2.29
C TRP A 144 -14.25 -2.86 1.01
N HIS A 145 -15.29 -3.67 1.09
CA HIS A 145 -16.02 -4.21 -0.05
C HIS A 145 -17.50 -3.84 0.07
N GLN A 146 -18.11 -3.43 -1.03
CA GLN A 146 -19.53 -3.06 -1.07
C GLN A 146 -20.22 -3.81 -2.20
N ASP A 147 -21.40 -4.38 -1.91
CA ASP A 147 -22.30 -4.99 -2.90
C ASP A 147 -23.63 -4.20 -3.02
N ASP A 148 -24.40 -4.51 -4.06
CA ASP A 148 -25.67 -3.85 -4.40
C ASP A 148 -26.75 -4.02 -3.30
N ASP A 149 -26.67 -5.12 -2.54
CA ASP A 149 -27.50 -5.38 -1.35
C ASP A 149 -27.08 -4.51 -0.14
N ARG A 150 -26.10 -3.64 -0.35
CA ARG A 150 -25.62 -2.58 0.54
C ARG A 150 -25.01 -3.12 1.81
N VAL A 151 -24.37 -4.27 1.71
CA VAL A 151 -23.50 -4.83 2.72
C VAL A 151 -22.15 -4.15 2.61
N ILE A 152 -21.64 -3.64 3.73
CA ILE A 152 -20.25 -3.21 3.83
C ILE A 152 -19.50 -4.33 4.53
N ASP A 153 -18.61 -5.00 3.80
CA ASP A 153 -17.65 -5.94 4.37
C ASP A 153 -16.34 -5.20 4.66
N ILE A 154 -15.98 -5.15 5.94
CA ILE A 154 -14.72 -4.60 6.42
C ILE A 154 -13.81 -5.78 6.75
N TYR A 155 -12.68 -5.87 6.06
CA TYR A 155 -11.65 -6.85 6.32
C TYR A 155 -10.39 -6.17 6.88
N LEU A 156 -9.98 -6.58 8.08
CA LEU A 156 -8.77 -6.10 8.73
C LEU A 156 -7.73 -7.21 8.78
N GLY A 157 -6.52 -6.93 8.32
CA GLY A 157 -5.47 -7.93 8.26
C GLY A 157 -4.07 -7.33 8.29
N THR A 158 -3.07 -8.22 8.28
CA THR A 158 -1.68 -7.86 8.10
C THR A 158 -1.10 -8.66 6.95
N TYR A 159 -0.50 -7.97 5.99
CA TYR A 159 0.36 -8.59 4.99
C TYR A 159 1.74 -8.82 5.60
N PHE A 160 2.25 -10.04 5.43
CA PHE A 160 3.65 -10.39 5.64
C PHE A 160 4.25 -10.80 4.31
N SER A 161 5.22 -10.03 3.84
CA SER A 161 5.85 -10.22 2.53
C SER A 161 7.34 -10.46 2.68
N LYS A 162 7.88 -11.37 1.88
CA LYS A 162 9.31 -11.50 1.63
C LYS A 162 9.61 -11.01 0.24
N VAL A 163 10.68 -10.24 0.13
CA VAL A 163 11.09 -9.60 -1.12
C VAL A 163 12.50 -10.00 -1.50
N ARG A 164 12.75 -10.05 -2.80
CA ARG A 164 14.08 -10.24 -3.37
C ARG A 164 14.30 -9.26 -4.52
N TYR A 165 15.55 -8.92 -4.77
CA TYR A 165 15.90 -8.13 -5.94
C TYR A 165 16.04 -9.05 -7.16
N THR A 166 15.34 -8.71 -8.24
CA THR A 166 15.42 -9.39 -9.54
C THR A 166 16.18 -8.49 -10.51
N LYS A 167 17.30 -8.99 -11.05
CA LYS A 167 18.13 -8.26 -12.01
C LYS A 167 17.29 -7.81 -13.22
N GLY A 168 17.41 -6.53 -13.57
CA GLY A 168 16.67 -5.92 -14.69
C GLY A 168 15.21 -5.57 -14.40
N VAL A 169 14.67 -5.95 -13.24
CA VAL A 169 13.29 -5.66 -12.84
C VAL A 169 13.23 -4.79 -11.58
N GLY A 170 14.07 -5.08 -10.59
CA GLY A 170 14.09 -4.40 -9.29
C GLY A 170 13.60 -5.29 -8.15
N TRP A 171 13.18 -4.67 -7.05
CA TRP A 171 12.59 -5.39 -5.92
C TRP A 171 11.23 -5.99 -6.30
N GLN A 172 11.02 -7.24 -5.92
CA GLN A 172 9.76 -7.95 -6.14
C GLN A 172 9.41 -8.82 -4.92
N ILE A 173 8.12 -9.07 -4.73
CA ILE A 173 7.59 -9.97 -3.71
C ILE A 173 7.66 -11.40 -4.24
N TYR A 174 8.26 -12.31 -3.46
CA TYR A 174 8.32 -13.74 -3.82
C TYR A 174 7.53 -14.63 -2.84
N ASP A 175 7.10 -14.07 -1.72
CA ASP A 175 6.26 -14.75 -0.74
C ASP A 175 5.38 -13.69 -0.08
N MET A 176 4.06 -13.88 -0.08
CA MET A 176 3.13 -12.97 0.59
C MET A 176 2.03 -13.77 1.29
N GLN A 177 1.73 -13.39 2.52
CA GLN A 177 0.63 -13.93 3.29
C GLN A 177 -0.20 -12.79 3.87
N LEU A 178 -1.49 -12.77 3.57
CA LEU A 178 -2.47 -11.99 4.31
C LEU A 178 -3.00 -12.81 5.48
N GLU A 179 -2.77 -12.34 6.70
CA GLU A 179 -3.39 -12.88 7.90
C GLU A 179 -4.55 -11.99 8.31
N LYS A 180 -5.75 -12.58 8.43
CA LYS A 180 -6.92 -11.88 8.96
C LYS A 180 -6.73 -11.62 10.45
N VAL A 181 -6.97 -10.38 10.86
CA VAL A 181 -6.98 -9.96 12.27
C VAL A 181 -8.41 -9.84 12.77
N ALA A 182 -9.26 -9.16 12.01
CA ALA A 182 -10.66 -8.92 12.36
C ALA A 182 -11.48 -8.62 11.10
N GLY A 183 -12.78 -8.45 11.26
CA GLY A 183 -13.64 -7.94 10.21
C GLY A 183 -15.09 -7.83 10.67
N GLU A 184 -15.90 -7.12 9.90
CA GLU A 184 -17.32 -6.90 10.18
C GLU A 184 -18.10 -6.84 8.88
N VAL A 185 -19.28 -7.46 8.88
CA VAL A 185 -20.24 -7.37 7.79
C VAL A 185 -21.41 -6.52 8.28
N ILE A 186 -21.55 -5.33 7.71
CA ILE A 186 -22.59 -4.37 8.09
C ILE A 186 -23.72 -4.44 7.08
N HIS A 187 -24.85 -5.00 7.50
CA HIS A 187 -26.08 -4.94 6.72
C HIS A 187 -26.74 -3.57 6.91
N LYS A 188 -27.15 -2.90 5.81
CA LYS A 188 -28.03 -1.73 5.95
C LYS A 188 -29.34 -2.14 6.60
N ARG A 189 -29.83 -1.33 7.55
CA ARG A 189 -31.19 -1.50 8.08
C ARG A 189 -32.19 -1.44 6.92
N PRO A 190 -33.29 -2.22 6.96
CA PRO A 190 -34.38 -2.03 6.02
C PRO A 190 -34.79 -0.55 6.04
N GLN A 191 -35.05 0.04 4.88
CA GLN A 191 -35.72 1.34 4.84
C GLN A 191 -37.01 1.19 5.65
N SER A 192 -37.16 2.00 6.71
CA SER A 192 -38.45 2.13 7.39
C SER A 192 -39.50 2.44 6.31
N PRO A 193 -40.66 1.76 6.30
CA PRO A 193 -41.71 2.09 5.36
C PRO A 193 -41.99 3.59 5.47
N GLU A 194 -42.02 4.29 4.33
CA GLU A 194 -42.55 5.65 4.31
C GLU A 194 -43.91 5.62 4.99
N LEU A 195 -44.03 6.34 6.12
CA LEU A 195 -45.30 6.55 6.76
C LEU A 195 -46.13 7.36 5.77
N LYS A 196 -47.01 6.70 5.01
CA LYS A 196 -48.06 7.37 4.25
C LYS A 196 -48.98 8.01 5.28
N ILE A 197 -48.71 9.27 5.62
CA ILE A 197 -49.67 10.12 6.33
C ILE A 197 -50.79 10.38 5.33
N THR A 198 -51.81 9.53 5.34
CA THR A 198 -53.09 9.83 4.70
C THR A 198 -53.74 10.93 5.54
N SER A 199 -53.77 12.15 5.03
CA SER A 199 -54.61 13.20 5.58
C SER A 199 -56.08 12.88 5.26
N GLU A 200 -56.74 12.09 6.11
CA GLU A 200 -58.19 12.20 6.26
C GLU A 200 -58.45 13.45 7.11
N VAL A 201 -58.57 14.60 6.42
CA VAL A 201 -59.23 15.77 6.99
C VAL A 201 -60.70 15.66 6.61
N ASP A 202 -61.50 15.35 7.62
CA ASP A 202 -62.92 15.66 7.82
C ASP A 202 -63.73 16.02 6.57
N ARG A 203 -64.51 15.05 6.11
CA ARG A 203 -65.87 15.31 5.63
C ARG A 203 -66.87 14.59 6.51
N LYS A 204 -67.36 15.28 7.53
CA LYS A 204 -68.80 15.46 7.80
C LYS A 204 -69.02 16.37 8.99
#